data_AF-A0A2M8NTS4-F1
#
_entry.id   AF-A0A2M8NTS4-F1
#
_cell.length_a   1.000
_cell.length_b   1.000
_cell.length_c   1.000
_cell.angle_alpha   90.00
_cell.angle_beta   90.00
_cell.angle_gamma   90.00
#
_symmetry.space_group_name_H-M   'P 1'
#
loop_
_entity.id
_entity.type
_entity.pdbx_description
1 polymer ?
#
loop_
_entity_poly.entity_id
_entity_poly.type
_entity_poly.pdbx_seq_one_letter_code
_entity_poly.pdbx_strand_id
1 'polypeptide(L)'
;MGKRKIKNTDFNHFSDDGGRNREDASYEETNAAFFGQFADIQAVKQLRIEQIDIFDIVPDLRQPRRTLPSILRRGGNVKPDNMSAIFERWLNITNEERQKNNYPPLNLREAIEMVETALPSPIAEHTRTYEDEHRLPRMWITEYGIRIDPRDIKNVDSIDDGLRPEWLEAPDSLELKKQLSKFSTEAALMQIIVLAASIKQDGLTNPITLVRRKNDYVIETGERRWMSYHLLYMVYGEDWRKIPSRIVTEHNIWRQASENNARQELNAISKARQLALLIMDMYDKTNTKFLPIEAFEHEQDYYAQVADGVKWRVLVGETQKLLTFLGLRDPAQIRQYRALLRIDRDLWDFADDNNISEFEIREMVRSGFMPSKSDVRSDLSEKLASLVKEASNVSEEDTFSMEWYKIANRQRALAKKLSPENRRKMVILLRSLADEIEKFK
;
A
#
# COMPACT_ATOMS: atom_id res chain seq x y z
N MET A 1 32.11 -70.03 -5.33
CA MET A 1 31.88 -69.25 -4.09
C MET A 1 33.04 -68.30 -3.89
N GLY A 2 32.82 -66.98 -3.89
CA GLY A 2 33.86 -65.98 -3.65
C GLY A 2 33.23 -64.66 -3.21
N LYS A 3 33.21 -64.42 -1.89
CA LYS A 3 32.61 -63.22 -1.27
C LYS A 3 33.64 -62.08 -1.26
N ARG A 4 33.34 -60.96 -1.94
CA ARG A 4 34.05 -59.68 -1.75
C ARG A 4 33.42 -58.94 -0.56
N LYS A 5 34.25 -58.49 0.38
CA LYS A 5 33.88 -57.60 1.48
C LYS A 5 34.06 -56.14 1.04
N ILE A 6 33.02 -55.33 1.21
CA ILE A 6 33.04 -53.87 1.08
C ILE A 6 33.53 -53.32 2.43
N LYS A 7 34.51 -52.41 2.43
CA LYS A 7 34.97 -51.65 3.61
C LYS A 7 34.38 -50.24 3.58
N ASN A 8 33.75 -49.88 4.69
CA ASN A 8 33.26 -48.54 5.09
C ASN A 8 34.42 -47.54 5.16
N THR A 9 34.35 -46.44 4.40
CA THR A 9 34.10 -45.04 4.82
C THR A 9 35.07 -44.45 5.83
N ASP A 10 36.13 -43.81 5.31
CA ASP A 10 36.88 -42.74 5.98
C ASP A 10 36.35 -41.40 5.44
N PHE A 11 35.51 -40.74 6.23
CA PHE A 11 35.07 -39.35 6.04
C PHE A 11 35.63 -38.57 7.22
N ASN A 12 36.84 -38.03 7.08
CA ASN A 12 37.41 -36.98 7.94
C ASN A 12 38.76 -36.50 7.37
N HIS A 13 38.73 -35.71 6.30
CA HIS A 13 39.87 -34.86 5.95
C HIS A 13 39.44 -33.69 5.05
N PHE A 14 38.94 -32.62 5.65
CA PHE A 14 38.92 -31.29 5.05
C PHE A 14 39.25 -30.27 6.14
N SER A 15 40.54 -30.20 6.45
CA SER A 15 41.14 -29.06 7.15
C SER A 15 41.57 -28.06 6.07
N ASP A 16 40.83 -26.97 6.00
CA ASP A 16 41.35 -25.59 6.02
C ASP A 16 42.80 -25.37 5.59
N ASP A 17 43.02 -24.83 4.38
CA ASP A 17 43.94 -23.70 4.18
C ASP A 17 43.75 -23.07 2.80
N GLY A 18 43.32 -21.81 2.78
CA GLY A 18 43.02 -21.08 1.56
C GLY A 18 42.15 -19.87 1.82
N GLY A 19 42.51 -19.08 2.83
CA GLY A 19 41.93 -17.77 3.15
C GLY A 19 42.06 -16.82 1.96
N ARG A 20 41.16 -16.94 0.99
CA ARG A 20 40.83 -15.84 0.09
C ARG A 20 40.11 -14.83 0.96
N ASN A 21 40.84 -13.78 1.35
CA ASN A 21 40.26 -12.50 1.74
C ASN A 21 39.34 -12.05 0.61
N ARG A 22 38.09 -12.52 0.63
CA ARG A 22 36.99 -11.82 0.01
C ARG A 22 36.92 -10.57 0.86
N GLU A 23 37.44 -9.47 0.33
CA GLU A 23 37.10 -8.14 0.79
C GLU A 23 35.58 -8.04 0.65
N ASP A 24 34.87 -8.46 1.70
CA ASP A 24 33.46 -8.25 1.87
C ASP A 24 33.31 -6.74 2.02
N ALA A 25 33.22 -6.06 0.87
CA ALA A 25 32.92 -4.65 0.79
C ALA A 25 31.75 -4.41 1.75
N SER A 26 32.00 -3.58 2.76
CA SER A 26 31.06 -3.35 3.83
C SER A 26 29.69 -3.01 3.23
N TYR A 27 28.62 -3.51 3.84
CA TYR A 27 27.25 -3.16 3.44
C TYR A 27 27.08 -1.64 3.28
N GLU A 28 27.82 -0.85 4.07
CA GLU A 28 27.84 0.61 4.02
C GLU A 28 28.59 1.15 2.80
N GLU A 29 29.71 0.54 2.39
CA GLU A 29 30.47 0.94 1.19
C GLU A 29 29.72 0.60 -0.09
N THR A 30 29.05 -0.56 -0.13
CA THR A 30 28.16 -0.90 -1.25
C THR A 30 26.96 0.03 -1.30
N ASN A 31 26.36 0.39 -0.16
CA ASN A 31 25.31 1.41 -0.11
C ASN A 31 25.79 2.78 -0.57
N ALA A 32 26.95 3.24 -0.10
CA ALA A 32 27.50 4.56 -0.41
C ALA A 32 27.91 4.68 -1.89
N ALA A 33 28.53 3.66 -2.47
CA ALA A 33 28.84 3.61 -3.90
C ALA A 33 27.56 3.57 -4.76
N PHE A 34 26.52 2.85 -4.31
CA PHE A 34 25.23 2.80 -5.00
C PHE A 34 24.50 4.12 -4.94
N PHE A 35 24.22 4.62 -3.73
CA PHE A 35 23.50 5.87 -3.53
C PHE A 35 24.32 7.07 -4.00
N GLY A 36 25.65 6.98 -4.06
CA GLY A 36 26.53 7.99 -4.65
C GLY A 36 26.34 8.15 -6.17
N GLN A 37 26.07 7.07 -6.91
CA GLN A 37 25.70 7.16 -8.34
C GLN A 37 24.27 7.72 -8.54
N PHE A 38 23.39 7.57 -7.54
CA PHE A 38 22.08 8.21 -7.54
C PHE A 38 22.08 9.60 -6.90
N ALA A 39 23.16 10.00 -6.21
CA ALA A 39 23.32 11.26 -5.49
C ALA A 39 23.50 12.47 -6.40
N ASP A 40 23.28 12.31 -7.70
CA ASP A 40 22.85 13.42 -8.55
C ASP A 40 21.39 13.86 -8.28
N ILE A 41 20.88 13.56 -7.06
CA ILE A 41 19.72 14.20 -6.43
C ILE A 41 19.84 15.73 -6.51
N GLN A 42 21.07 16.28 -6.53
CA GLN A 42 21.27 17.71 -6.80
C GLN A 42 20.96 18.12 -8.24
N ALA A 43 21.36 17.35 -9.27
CA ALA A 43 20.86 17.58 -10.63
C ALA A 43 19.34 17.40 -10.72
N VAL A 44 18.75 16.45 -9.98
CA VAL A 44 17.29 16.28 -9.91
C VAL A 44 16.59 17.50 -9.28
N LYS A 45 17.20 18.16 -8.28
CA LYS A 45 16.67 19.40 -7.70
C LYS A 45 16.74 20.59 -8.67
N GLN A 46 17.61 20.55 -9.67
CA GLN A 46 17.67 21.56 -10.74
C GLN A 46 16.72 21.25 -11.91
N LEU A 47 16.05 20.09 -11.91
CA LEU A 47 15.07 19.81 -12.95
C LEU A 47 13.92 20.82 -12.87
N ARG A 48 13.70 21.49 -14.00
CA ARG A 48 12.63 22.45 -14.17
C ARG A 48 11.29 21.76 -13.91
N ILE A 49 10.52 22.34 -13.00
CA ILE A 49 9.12 21.95 -12.78
C ILE A 49 8.29 22.62 -13.86
N GLU A 50 7.54 21.82 -14.62
CA GLU A 50 6.65 22.27 -15.68
C GLU A 50 5.20 21.91 -15.34
N GLN A 51 4.25 22.71 -15.82
CA GLN A 51 2.81 22.44 -15.70
C GLN A 51 2.37 21.70 -16.96
N ILE A 52 2.14 20.40 -16.84
CA ILE A 52 1.79 19.52 -17.96
C ILE A 52 0.30 19.23 -17.93
N ASP A 53 -0.35 19.22 -19.10
CA ASP A 53 -1.75 18.83 -19.22
C ASP A 53 -1.91 17.36 -18.82
N ILE A 54 -2.84 17.07 -17.91
CA ILE A 54 -3.08 15.70 -17.44
C ILE A 54 -3.48 14.76 -18.57
N PHE A 55 -4.06 15.31 -19.65
CA PHE A 55 -4.45 14.57 -20.84
C PHE A 55 -3.27 14.15 -21.75
N ASP A 56 -2.11 14.79 -21.59
CA ASP A 56 -0.88 14.46 -22.34
C ASP A 56 -0.02 13.39 -21.64
N ILE A 57 -0.46 12.91 -20.47
CA ILE A 57 0.30 12.00 -19.60
C ILE A 57 -0.31 10.60 -19.61
N VAL A 58 0.43 9.62 -20.12
CA VAL A 58 0.03 8.22 -20.18
C VAL A 58 0.58 7.44 -18.98
N PRO A 59 -0.23 6.61 -18.30
CA PRO A 59 0.27 5.73 -17.25
C PRO A 59 1.19 4.66 -17.83
N ASP A 60 2.30 4.34 -17.13
CA ASP A 60 3.11 3.18 -17.52
C ASP A 60 2.39 1.90 -17.08
N LEU A 61 1.93 1.12 -18.07
CA LEU A 61 1.27 -0.15 -17.84
C LEU A 61 2.19 -1.18 -17.17
N ARG A 62 3.48 -0.93 -16.97
CA ARG A 62 4.37 -1.86 -16.27
C ARG A 62 4.53 -1.55 -14.78
N GLN A 63 4.01 -0.41 -14.29
CA GLN A 63 4.15 0.04 -12.90
C GLN A 63 3.84 -1.09 -11.90
N PRO A 64 4.80 -1.48 -11.03
CA PRO A 64 4.58 -2.55 -10.05
C PRO A 64 3.45 -2.25 -9.07
N ARG A 65 3.38 -0.99 -8.63
CA ARG A 65 2.36 -0.50 -7.72
C ARG A 65 1.18 0.00 -8.53
N ARG A 66 0.06 -0.71 -8.44
CA ARG A 66 -1.16 -0.35 -9.16
C ARG A 66 -2.07 0.45 -8.26
N THR A 67 -2.60 1.53 -8.81
CA THR A 67 -3.61 2.34 -8.12
C THR A 67 -5.01 1.84 -8.43
N LEU A 68 -5.22 1.34 -9.66
CA LEU A 68 -6.50 0.83 -10.13
C LEU A 68 -6.70 -0.64 -9.70
N PRO A 69 -7.84 -0.96 -9.05
CA PRO A 69 -8.26 -2.35 -8.83
C PRO A 69 -8.28 -3.19 -10.11
N SER A 70 -7.98 -4.48 -9.98
CA SER A 70 -7.91 -5.44 -11.10
C SER A 70 -9.18 -5.43 -11.97
N ILE A 71 -10.35 -5.32 -11.35
CA ILE A 71 -11.66 -5.31 -12.03
C ILE A 71 -11.82 -4.13 -13.01
N LEU A 72 -11.16 -3.00 -12.74
CA LEU A 72 -11.15 -1.83 -13.62
C LEU A 72 -10.09 -1.98 -14.73
N ARG A 73 -8.97 -2.65 -14.43
CA ARG A 73 -7.87 -2.86 -15.40
C ARG A 73 -8.25 -3.81 -16.53
N ARG A 74 -9.05 -4.85 -16.26
CA ARG A 74 -9.54 -5.80 -17.28
C ARG A 74 -10.41 -5.13 -18.36
N GLY A 75 -10.91 -3.91 -18.12
CA GLY A 75 -11.84 -3.19 -18.99
C GLY A 75 -11.23 -2.47 -20.20
N GLY A 76 -9.91 -2.44 -20.35
CA GLY A 76 -9.24 -1.84 -21.51
C GLY A 76 -8.19 -0.78 -21.16
N ASN A 77 -7.55 -0.26 -22.21
CA ASN A 77 -6.43 0.69 -22.11
C ASN A 77 -6.84 1.94 -21.33
N VAL A 78 -6.23 2.11 -20.15
CA VAL A 78 -6.30 3.34 -19.37
C VAL A 78 -5.66 4.45 -20.20
N LYS A 79 -6.49 5.36 -20.71
CA LYS A 79 -6.06 6.52 -21.49
C LYS A 79 -6.52 7.78 -20.77
N PRO A 80 -5.79 8.89 -20.89
CA PRO A 80 -6.17 10.10 -20.16
C PRO A 80 -7.60 10.57 -20.51
N ASP A 81 -7.99 10.44 -21.77
CA ASP A 81 -9.32 10.81 -22.28
C ASP A 81 -10.47 9.96 -21.70
N ASN A 82 -10.19 8.76 -21.18
CA ASN A 82 -11.22 7.87 -20.63
C ASN A 82 -11.23 7.81 -19.10
N MET A 83 -10.42 8.62 -18.42
CA MET A 83 -10.32 8.60 -16.96
C MET A 83 -11.64 8.92 -16.26
N SER A 84 -12.46 9.83 -16.79
CA SER A 84 -13.79 10.12 -16.23
C SER A 84 -14.70 8.88 -16.26
N ALA A 85 -14.74 8.16 -17.39
CA ALA A 85 -15.52 6.93 -17.51
C ALA A 85 -15.00 5.82 -16.58
N ILE A 86 -13.68 5.75 -16.35
CA ILE A 86 -13.09 4.83 -15.37
C ILE A 86 -13.56 5.17 -13.95
N PHE A 87 -13.56 6.45 -13.56
CA PHE A 87 -14.05 6.88 -12.24
C PHE A 87 -15.55 6.66 -12.07
N GLU A 88 -16.37 6.91 -13.09
CA GLU A 88 -17.80 6.60 -13.05
C GLU A 88 -18.04 5.10 -12.87
N ARG A 89 -17.33 4.25 -13.62
CA ARG A 89 -17.41 2.80 -13.46
C ARG A 89 -16.95 2.37 -12.06
N TRP A 90 -15.88 2.95 -11.54
CA TRP A 90 -15.40 2.67 -10.19
C TRP A 90 -16.46 3.05 -9.15
N LEU A 91 -17.01 4.25 -9.24
CA LEU A 91 -18.06 4.74 -8.36
C LEU A 91 -19.30 3.85 -8.39
N ASN A 92 -19.70 3.37 -9.57
CA ASN A 92 -20.82 2.45 -9.72
C ASN A 92 -20.57 1.12 -8.99
N ILE A 93 -19.39 0.50 -9.19
CA ILE A 93 -19.02 -0.75 -8.50
C ILE A 93 -19.01 -0.53 -6.98
N THR A 94 -18.41 0.56 -6.51
CA THR A 94 -18.40 0.93 -5.09
C THR A 94 -19.82 1.15 -4.55
N ASN A 95 -20.70 1.78 -5.31
CA ASN A 95 -22.09 2.01 -4.89
C ASN A 95 -22.93 0.73 -4.87
N GLU A 96 -22.68 -0.20 -5.78
CA GLU A 96 -23.26 -1.55 -5.74
C GLU A 96 -22.80 -2.31 -4.49
N GLU A 97 -21.51 -2.28 -4.15
CA GLU A 97 -20.95 -2.86 -2.92
C GLU A 97 -21.60 -2.23 -1.67
N ARG A 98 -21.74 -0.91 -1.64
CA ARG A 98 -22.36 -0.18 -0.53
C ARG A 98 -23.83 -0.54 -0.37
N GLN A 99 -24.57 -0.60 -1.46
CA GLN A 99 -26.00 -0.97 -1.45
C GLN A 99 -26.20 -2.38 -0.89
N LYS A 100 -25.38 -3.35 -1.30
CA LYS A 100 -25.43 -4.73 -0.77
C LYS A 100 -25.23 -4.78 0.74
N ASN A 101 -24.48 -3.84 1.30
CA ASN A 101 -24.18 -3.75 2.72
C ASN A 101 -25.05 -2.69 3.44
N ASN A 102 -26.16 -2.24 2.85
CA ASN A 102 -27.08 -1.24 3.41
C ASN A 102 -26.43 0.14 3.73
N TYR A 103 -25.39 0.53 3.01
CA TYR A 103 -24.80 1.87 3.09
C TYR A 103 -25.37 2.81 2.03
N PRO A 104 -25.49 4.13 2.30
CA PRO A 104 -25.91 5.09 1.31
C PRO A 104 -24.88 5.20 0.17
N PRO A 105 -25.31 5.49 -1.08
CA PRO A 105 -24.39 5.66 -2.20
C PRO A 105 -23.38 6.77 -1.92
N LEU A 106 -22.15 6.56 -2.37
CA LEU A 106 -21.06 7.51 -2.34
C LEU A 106 -21.26 8.57 -3.43
N ASN A 107 -21.11 9.84 -3.04
CA ASN A 107 -21.01 10.97 -3.97
C ASN A 107 -19.56 11.52 -3.90
N LEU A 108 -18.88 11.60 -5.04
CA LEU A 108 -17.46 11.99 -5.08
C LEU A 108 -17.22 13.41 -4.55
N ARG A 109 -18.09 14.37 -4.89
CA ARG A 109 -17.96 15.75 -4.43
C ARG A 109 -18.13 15.83 -2.91
N GLU A 110 -19.21 15.26 -2.39
CA GLU A 110 -19.48 15.26 -0.95
C GLU A 110 -18.38 14.53 -0.17
N ALA A 111 -17.85 13.43 -0.73
CA ALA A 111 -16.75 12.68 -0.11
C ALA A 111 -15.46 13.50 -0.04
N ILE A 112 -15.09 14.21 -1.11
CA ILE A 112 -13.92 15.09 -1.13
C ILE A 112 -14.09 16.23 -0.11
N GLU A 113 -15.24 16.91 -0.11
CA GLU A 113 -15.53 18.02 0.82
C GLU A 113 -15.57 17.54 2.28
N MET A 114 -16.11 16.35 2.53
CA MET A 114 -16.12 15.74 3.86
C MET A 114 -14.69 15.45 4.34
N VAL A 115 -13.82 14.89 3.48
CA VAL A 115 -12.43 14.62 3.86
C VAL A 115 -11.66 15.92 4.06
N GLU A 116 -11.80 16.88 3.15
CA GLU A 116 -11.16 18.21 3.25
C GLU A 116 -11.52 18.93 4.55
N THR A 117 -12.79 18.88 4.98
CA THR A 117 -13.22 19.49 6.24
C THR A 117 -12.79 18.71 7.48
N ALA A 118 -12.52 17.40 7.34
CA ALA A 118 -12.01 16.55 8.41
C ALA A 118 -10.47 16.61 8.53
N LEU A 119 -9.76 16.95 7.46
CA LEU A 119 -8.30 17.08 7.45
C LEU A 119 -7.89 18.30 8.30
N PRO A 120 -6.99 18.14 9.28
CA PRO A 120 -6.43 19.28 9.98
C PRO A 120 -5.64 20.11 8.96
N SER A 121 -5.96 21.40 8.82
CA SER A 121 -5.15 22.29 7.97
C SER A 121 -3.69 22.21 8.42
N PRO A 122 -2.69 22.15 7.51
CA PRO A 122 -1.28 22.17 7.88
C PRO A 122 -0.91 23.41 8.70
N ILE A 123 -1.62 24.53 8.50
CA ILE A 123 -1.49 25.71 9.35
C ILE A 123 -2.00 25.39 10.76
N ALA A 124 -3.12 24.68 10.89
CA ALA A 124 -3.64 24.26 12.20
C ALA A 124 -2.74 23.20 12.87
N GLU A 125 -2.08 22.34 12.11
CA GLU A 125 -1.14 21.35 12.64
C GLU A 125 0.20 21.99 13.02
N HIS A 126 0.76 22.88 12.20
CA HIS A 126 1.91 23.71 12.60
C HIS A 126 1.58 24.62 13.79
N THR A 127 0.41 25.24 13.82
CA THR A 127 -0.04 26.04 14.97
C THR A 127 -0.17 25.16 16.20
N ARG A 128 -0.65 23.93 16.06
CA ARG A 128 -0.79 22.97 17.16
C ARG A 128 0.56 22.45 17.64
N THR A 129 1.47 22.07 16.76
CA THR A 129 2.83 21.65 17.11
C THR A 129 3.57 22.82 17.73
N TYR A 130 3.43 24.03 17.20
CA TYR A 130 3.98 25.24 17.81
C TYR A 130 3.34 25.50 19.19
N GLU A 131 2.01 25.40 19.33
CA GLU A 131 1.31 25.58 20.60
C GLU A 131 1.62 24.47 21.62
N ASP A 132 1.88 23.23 21.19
CA ASP A 132 2.22 22.09 22.04
C ASP A 132 3.72 22.12 22.42
N GLU A 133 4.60 22.55 21.51
CA GLU A 133 6.05 22.77 21.77
C GLU A 133 6.32 24.05 22.59
N HIS A 134 5.48 25.08 22.43
CA HIS A 134 5.63 26.38 23.11
C HIS A 134 4.54 26.60 24.18
N ARG A 135 3.78 25.57 24.52
CA ARG A 135 2.93 25.59 25.72
C ARG A 135 3.84 25.61 26.92
N LEU A 136 3.97 26.78 27.54
CA LEU A 136 4.44 26.83 28.91
C LEU A 136 3.53 25.93 29.76
N PRO A 137 4.08 25.09 30.65
CA PRO A 137 3.30 24.22 31.50
C PRO A 137 2.22 25.06 32.18
N ARG A 138 0.99 24.52 32.23
CA ARG A 138 -0.11 25.28 32.83
C ARG A 138 0.14 25.37 34.33
N MET A 139 0.71 26.51 34.74
CA MET A 139 0.95 26.87 36.13
C MET A 139 -0.21 27.71 36.62
N TRP A 140 -0.81 27.30 37.73
CA TRP A 140 -1.68 28.17 38.49
C TRP A 140 -1.25 28.20 39.95
N ILE A 141 -1.37 29.38 40.55
CA ILE A 141 -0.98 29.64 41.93
C ILE A 141 -2.20 29.32 42.79
N THR A 142 -2.05 28.38 43.70
CA THR A 142 -3.02 28.16 44.78
C THR A 142 -2.48 28.76 46.08
N GLU A 143 -3.32 28.83 47.11
CA GLU A 143 -2.90 29.23 48.47
C GLU A 143 -1.82 28.32 49.08
N TYR A 144 -1.52 27.18 48.43
CA TYR A 144 -0.47 26.22 48.81
C TYR A 144 0.73 26.21 47.85
N GLY A 145 0.86 27.21 46.97
CA GLY A 145 2.00 27.38 46.06
C GLY A 145 1.68 27.14 44.58
N ILE A 146 2.73 27.17 43.74
CA ILE A 146 2.62 26.93 42.29
C ILE A 146 2.40 25.44 42.04
N ARG A 147 1.32 25.09 41.36
CA ARG A 147 1.04 23.71 40.91
C ARG A 147 1.17 23.65 39.39
N ILE A 148 1.74 22.55 38.88
CA ILE A 148 1.83 22.20 37.47
C ILE A 148 0.71 21.18 37.18
N ASP A 149 0.00 21.30 36.05
CA ASP A 149 -1.03 20.35 35.63
C ASP A 149 -0.43 18.92 35.58
N PRO A 150 -0.97 17.93 36.32
CA PRO A 150 -0.42 16.58 36.38
C PRO A 150 -0.30 15.88 35.01
N ARG A 151 -1.06 16.33 33.99
CA ARG A 151 -0.99 15.79 32.63
C ARG A 151 0.27 16.18 31.86
N ASP A 152 0.98 17.21 32.33
CA ASP A 152 2.25 17.66 31.76
C ASP A 152 3.44 16.85 32.33
N ILE A 153 3.18 15.92 33.27
CA ILE A 153 4.16 15.00 33.86
C ILE A 153 3.90 13.60 33.30
N LYS A 154 4.23 13.37 32.02
CA LYS A 154 4.22 12.00 31.45
C LYS A 154 5.58 11.34 31.71
N ASN A 155 5.63 10.52 32.76
CA ASN A 155 6.38 9.27 32.89
C ASN A 155 6.33 8.85 34.37
N VAL A 156 5.27 8.15 34.77
CA VAL A 156 5.30 7.37 36.01
C VAL A 156 4.67 6.02 35.71
N ASP A 157 5.55 5.03 35.64
CA ASP A 157 5.26 3.62 35.70
C ASP A 157 4.42 3.31 36.95
N SER A 158 3.16 2.91 36.76
CA SER A 158 2.42 1.99 37.63
C SER A 158 0.96 1.91 37.19
N ILE A 159 0.60 0.87 36.44
CA ILE A 159 -0.75 0.32 36.51
C ILE A 159 -0.61 -1.14 36.90
N ASP A 160 -1.09 -1.37 38.12
CA ASP A 160 -1.14 -2.58 38.91
C ASP A 160 -2.19 -3.57 38.36
N ASP A 161 -1.96 -4.84 38.70
CA ASP A 161 -2.67 -6.05 38.31
C ASP A 161 -4.17 -6.04 38.67
N GLY A 162 -5.00 -6.67 37.83
CA GLY A 162 -6.24 -7.28 38.36
C GLY A 162 -7.49 -7.32 37.48
N LEU A 163 -7.50 -6.74 36.29
CA LEU A 163 -8.64 -6.84 35.37
C LEU A 163 -8.14 -7.23 33.99
N ARG A 164 -8.07 -8.54 33.71
CA ARG A 164 -8.10 -9.04 32.33
C ARG A 164 -9.57 -9.08 31.94
N PRO A 165 -10.06 -8.20 31.08
CA PRO A 165 -11.42 -8.35 30.62
C PRO A 165 -11.40 -9.51 29.63
N GLU A 166 -12.39 -10.39 29.74
CA GLU A 166 -12.71 -11.46 28.79
C GLU A 166 -13.13 -10.85 27.45
N TRP A 167 -12.28 -10.02 26.85
CA TRP A 167 -12.54 -9.39 25.56
C TRP A 167 -12.57 -10.48 24.50
N LEU A 168 -13.67 -10.44 23.73
CA LEU A 168 -13.84 -10.94 22.37
C LEU A 168 -12.56 -11.57 21.82
N GLU A 169 -12.60 -12.88 21.56
CA GLU A 169 -11.71 -13.45 20.54
C GLU A 169 -11.88 -12.56 19.31
N ALA A 170 -10.83 -11.79 18.99
CA ALA A 170 -10.83 -10.99 17.78
C ALA A 170 -11.19 -11.95 16.65
N PRO A 171 -12.10 -11.57 15.73
CA PRO A 171 -12.37 -12.41 14.56
C PRO A 171 -11.02 -12.84 13.99
N ASP A 172 -10.89 -14.12 13.64
CA ASP A 172 -9.68 -14.64 13.00
C ASP A 172 -9.21 -13.60 11.99
N SER A 173 -7.91 -13.28 12.00
CA SER A 173 -7.31 -12.29 11.11
C SER A 173 -7.76 -12.49 9.65
N LEU A 174 -8.04 -13.73 9.26
CA LEU A 174 -8.62 -14.09 7.98
C LEU A 174 -10.08 -13.62 7.80
N GLU A 175 -10.92 -13.74 8.83
CA GLU A 175 -12.32 -13.30 8.83
C GLU A 175 -12.46 -11.78 8.87
N LEU A 176 -11.65 -11.08 9.68
CA LEU A 176 -11.60 -9.62 9.67
C LEU A 176 -11.13 -9.08 8.31
N LYS A 177 -10.15 -9.74 7.69
CA LYS A 177 -9.67 -9.40 6.34
C LYS A 177 -10.67 -9.75 5.25
N LYS A 178 -11.44 -10.84 5.37
CA LYS A 178 -12.60 -11.12 4.50
C LYS A 178 -13.69 -10.06 4.62
N GLN A 179 -13.90 -9.50 5.82
CA GLN A 179 -14.85 -8.39 5.98
C GLN A 179 -14.31 -7.09 5.38
N LEU A 180 -13.00 -6.84 5.46
CA LEU A 180 -12.36 -5.70 4.80
C LEU A 180 -12.27 -5.88 3.28
N SER A 181 -12.15 -7.11 2.77
CA SER A 181 -12.12 -7.39 1.32
C SER A 181 -13.44 -7.06 0.63
N LYS A 182 -14.56 -7.06 1.38
CA LYS A 182 -15.88 -6.59 0.91
C LYS A 182 -15.89 -5.12 0.47
N PHE A 183 -14.87 -4.34 0.84
CA PHE A 183 -14.73 -2.93 0.47
C PHE A 183 -13.42 -2.65 -0.25
N SER A 184 -12.78 -3.64 -0.89
CA SER A 184 -11.49 -3.43 -1.57
C SER A 184 -11.55 -2.32 -2.62
N THR A 185 -12.64 -2.27 -3.40
CA THR A 185 -12.81 -1.20 -4.41
C THR A 185 -13.12 0.14 -3.78
N GLU A 186 -13.99 0.21 -2.77
CA GLU A 186 -14.27 1.44 -2.02
C GLU A 186 -13.00 1.96 -1.33
N ALA A 187 -12.27 1.11 -0.62
CA ALA A 187 -11.05 1.47 0.10
C ALA A 187 -9.99 2.03 -0.84
N ALA A 188 -9.79 1.41 -2.00
CA ALA A 188 -8.88 1.90 -3.01
C ALA A 188 -9.34 3.26 -3.59
N LEU A 189 -10.65 3.46 -3.82
CA LEU A 189 -11.20 4.75 -4.27
C LEU A 189 -11.01 5.84 -3.20
N MET A 190 -11.26 5.48 -1.94
CA MET A 190 -11.10 6.39 -0.81
C MET A 190 -9.66 6.87 -0.65
N GLN A 191 -8.64 6.05 -0.97
CA GLN A 191 -7.25 6.52 -0.99
C GLN A 191 -7.03 7.66 -2.00
N ILE A 192 -7.69 7.60 -3.16
CA ILE A 192 -7.59 8.64 -4.20
C ILE A 192 -8.41 9.87 -3.82
N ILE A 193 -9.57 9.70 -3.21
CA ILE A 193 -10.40 10.79 -2.66
C ILE A 193 -9.63 11.54 -1.57
N VAL A 194 -8.99 10.82 -0.63
CA VAL A 194 -8.20 11.43 0.45
C VAL A 194 -7.03 12.22 -0.11
N LEU A 195 -6.31 11.66 -1.09
CA LEU A 195 -5.21 12.37 -1.74
C LEU A 195 -5.71 13.58 -2.54
N ALA A 196 -6.84 13.47 -3.24
CA ALA A 196 -7.45 14.58 -3.97
C ALA A 196 -7.87 15.72 -3.03
N ALA A 197 -8.48 15.39 -1.89
CA ALA A 197 -8.86 16.37 -0.87
C ALA A 197 -7.63 17.11 -0.31
N SER A 198 -6.55 16.39 0.00
CA SER A 198 -5.30 17.00 0.46
C SER A 198 -4.66 17.88 -0.63
N ILE A 199 -4.63 17.43 -1.88
CA ILE A 199 -4.12 18.23 -3.01
C ILE A 199 -4.98 19.49 -3.23
N LYS A 200 -6.30 19.39 -3.05
CA LYS A 200 -7.21 20.53 -3.14
C LYS A 200 -6.95 21.57 -2.05
N GLN A 201 -6.69 21.11 -0.83
CA GLN A 201 -6.46 21.97 0.33
C GLN A 201 -5.08 22.63 0.30
N ASP A 202 -4.04 21.85 0.03
CA ASP A 202 -2.64 22.24 0.26
C ASP A 202 -1.82 22.41 -1.02
N GLY A 203 -2.40 22.03 -2.17
CA GLY A 203 -1.66 21.88 -3.42
C GLY A 203 -0.79 20.62 -3.46
N LEU A 204 -0.10 20.43 -4.57
CA LEU A 204 0.79 19.29 -4.76
C LEU A 204 2.17 19.55 -4.14
N THR A 205 2.44 18.99 -2.95
CA THR A 205 3.73 19.18 -2.25
C THR A 205 4.92 18.67 -3.06
N ASN A 206 4.75 17.55 -3.76
CA ASN A 206 5.81 16.92 -4.55
C ASN A 206 5.31 16.68 -5.98
N PRO A 207 5.94 17.30 -7.00
CA PRO A 207 5.56 17.11 -8.40
C PRO A 207 5.75 15.65 -8.81
N ILE A 208 5.01 15.23 -9.84
CA ILE A 208 5.17 13.89 -10.43
C ILE A 208 6.42 13.85 -11.32
N THR A 209 6.91 12.65 -11.64
CA THR A 209 8.06 12.47 -12.53
C THR A 209 7.59 11.87 -13.86
N LEU A 210 7.91 12.54 -14.96
CA LEU A 210 7.50 12.18 -16.31
C LEU A 210 8.73 11.92 -17.18
N VAL A 211 8.68 10.86 -17.98
CA VAL A 211 9.64 10.60 -19.05
C VAL A 211 9.05 11.16 -20.34
N ARG A 212 9.79 12.05 -21.00
CA ARG A 212 9.37 12.60 -22.28
C ARG A 212 9.54 11.57 -23.39
N ARG A 213 8.45 11.21 -24.07
CA ARG A 213 8.47 10.47 -25.33
C ARG A 213 8.22 11.44 -26.50
N LYS A 214 8.18 10.92 -27.74
CA LYS A 214 8.14 11.75 -28.95
C LYS A 214 6.97 12.75 -28.95
N ASN A 215 5.77 12.29 -28.58
CA ASN A 215 4.53 13.08 -28.63
C ASN A 215 3.76 13.11 -27.30
N ASP A 216 4.17 12.31 -26.32
CA ASP A 216 3.46 12.07 -25.07
C ASP A 216 4.44 12.05 -23.89
N TYR A 217 3.88 12.14 -22.68
CA TYR A 217 4.61 11.94 -21.44
C TYR A 217 4.22 10.62 -20.82
N VAL A 218 5.19 9.84 -20.35
CA VAL A 218 4.91 8.62 -19.60
C VAL A 218 5.27 8.81 -18.15
N ILE A 219 4.34 8.48 -17.26
CA ILE A 219 4.58 8.62 -15.83
C ILE A 219 5.63 7.61 -15.38
N GLU A 220 6.70 8.12 -14.79
CA GLU A 220 7.67 7.28 -14.08
C GLU A 220 7.24 7.10 -12.64
N THR A 221 6.89 8.19 -11.95
CA THR A 221 6.43 8.15 -10.57
C THR A 221 5.34 9.18 -10.29
N GLY A 222 4.42 8.84 -9.36
CA GLY A 222 3.32 9.73 -8.96
C GLY A 222 1.95 9.40 -9.54
N GLU A 223 1.72 8.17 -10.01
CA GLU A 223 0.44 7.72 -10.59
C GLU A 223 -0.80 8.09 -9.75
N ARG A 224 -0.75 7.87 -8.43
CA ARG A 224 -1.84 8.26 -7.52
C ARG A 224 -2.16 9.76 -7.57
N ARG A 225 -1.16 10.62 -7.68
CA ARG A 225 -1.34 12.07 -7.78
C ARG A 225 -1.97 12.45 -9.11
N TRP A 226 -1.49 11.86 -10.20
CA TRP A 226 -2.07 12.03 -11.53
C TRP A 226 -3.55 11.62 -11.55
N MET A 227 -3.89 10.47 -10.95
CA MET A 227 -5.28 10.04 -10.80
C MET A 227 -6.11 10.99 -9.93
N SER A 228 -5.58 11.48 -8.82
CA SER A 228 -6.26 12.49 -8.00
C SER A 228 -6.52 13.78 -8.76
N TYR A 229 -5.61 14.21 -9.63
CA TYR A 229 -5.83 15.37 -10.51
C TYR A 229 -6.96 15.12 -11.51
N HIS A 230 -7.03 13.93 -12.13
CA HIS A 230 -8.18 13.58 -12.98
C HIS A 230 -9.50 13.56 -12.20
N LEU A 231 -9.49 13.07 -10.96
CA LEU A 231 -10.68 13.11 -10.08
C LEU A 231 -11.09 14.56 -9.76
N LEU A 232 -10.13 15.43 -9.46
CA LEU A 232 -10.40 16.85 -9.21
C LEU A 232 -10.90 17.57 -10.47
N TYR A 233 -10.34 17.27 -11.63
CA TYR A 233 -10.82 17.78 -12.92
C TYR A 233 -12.26 17.34 -13.19
N MET A 234 -12.59 16.07 -12.96
CA MET A 234 -13.95 15.55 -13.11
C MET A 234 -14.97 16.26 -12.19
N VAL A 235 -14.58 16.60 -10.96
CA VAL A 235 -15.49 17.15 -9.94
C VAL A 235 -15.57 18.68 -9.96
N TYR A 236 -14.47 19.37 -10.29
CA TYR A 236 -14.31 20.82 -10.15
C TYR A 236 -13.94 21.54 -11.46
N GLY A 237 -13.51 20.83 -12.52
CA GLY A 237 -13.30 21.39 -13.85
C GLY A 237 -11.86 21.82 -14.18
N GLU A 238 -11.73 22.79 -15.09
CA GLU A 238 -10.50 23.13 -15.83
C GLU A 238 -9.31 23.58 -14.96
N ASP A 239 -9.54 24.09 -13.74
CA ASP A 239 -8.47 24.53 -12.84
C ASP A 239 -7.50 23.39 -12.49
N TRP A 240 -7.96 22.13 -12.59
CA TRP A 240 -7.21 20.92 -12.30
C TRP A 240 -6.63 20.23 -13.52
N ARG A 241 -6.68 20.88 -14.70
CA ARG A 241 -6.21 20.30 -15.95
C ARG A 241 -4.68 20.18 -16.05
N LYS A 242 -3.93 20.97 -15.28
CA LYS A 242 -2.45 20.94 -15.32
C LYS A 242 -1.87 20.45 -14.01
N ILE A 243 -0.90 19.55 -14.09
CA ILE A 243 -0.21 18.97 -12.93
C ILE A 243 1.28 19.38 -12.91
N PRO A 244 1.80 19.86 -11.76
CA PRO A 244 3.22 20.12 -11.59
C PRO A 244 4.06 18.84 -11.78
N SER A 245 5.01 18.89 -12.70
CA SER A 245 5.76 17.71 -13.17
C SER A 245 7.25 18.00 -13.35
N ARG A 246 8.09 17.03 -13.03
CA ARG A 246 9.53 16.99 -13.36
C ARG A 246 9.73 16.12 -14.59
N ILE A 247 10.40 16.65 -15.61
CA ILE A 247 10.69 15.89 -16.83
C ILE A 247 12.09 15.30 -16.72
N VAL A 248 12.18 13.98 -16.92
CA VAL A 248 13.43 13.24 -17.03
C VAL A 248 13.63 12.75 -18.46
N THR A 249 14.90 12.59 -18.85
CA THR A 249 15.29 12.17 -20.20
C THR A 249 15.04 10.69 -20.42
N GLU A 250 15.35 9.87 -19.42
CA GLU A 250 15.32 8.42 -19.54
C GLU A 250 14.55 7.78 -18.38
N HIS A 251 13.83 6.72 -18.71
CA HIS A 251 13.09 5.89 -17.77
C HIS A 251 14.06 4.98 -17.02
N ASN A 252 14.05 5.01 -15.69
CA ASN A 252 14.93 4.18 -14.87
C ASN A 252 14.13 3.33 -13.87
N ILE A 253 14.05 2.02 -14.15
CA ILE A 253 13.31 1.04 -13.35
C ILE A 253 13.91 0.92 -11.93
N TRP A 254 15.22 1.06 -11.78
CA TRP A 254 15.89 1.02 -10.47
C TRP A 254 15.57 2.24 -9.62
N ARG A 255 15.54 3.43 -10.22
CA ARG A 255 15.13 4.67 -9.52
C ARG A 255 13.69 4.57 -9.04
N GLN A 256 12.80 4.12 -9.92
CA GLN A 256 11.41 3.85 -9.59
C GLN A 256 11.27 2.81 -8.46
N ALA A 257 12.08 1.75 -8.51
CA ALA A 257 12.12 0.71 -7.49
C ALA A 257 12.51 1.25 -6.10
N SER A 258 13.55 2.08 -6.05
CA SER A 258 13.99 2.75 -4.82
C SER A 258 12.91 3.68 -4.27
N GLU A 259 12.25 4.47 -5.13
CA GLU A 259 11.16 5.36 -4.72
C GLU A 259 9.95 4.58 -4.17
N ASN A 260 9.62 3.45 -4.77
CA ASN A 260 8.53 2.60 -4.30
C ASN A 260 8.83 1.97 -2.95
N ASN A 261 10.08 1.55 -2.70
CA ASN A 261 10.51 0.97 -1.42
C ASN A 261 10.61 2.02 -0.30
N ALA A 262 10.95 3.27 -0.64
CA ALA A 262 10.98 4.37 0.34
C ALA A 262 9.57 4.81 0.79
N ARG A 263 8.53 4.44 0.04
CA ARG A 263 7.13 4.71 0.39
C ARG A 263 6.55 3.47 1.08
N GLN A 264 5.42 3.65 1.79
CA GLN A 264 4.66 2.59 2.48
C GLN A 264 4.81 1.20 1.86
N GLU A 265 4.93 0.16 2.69
CA GLU A 265 5.24 -1.21 2.28
C GLU A 265 4.40 -1.65 1.07
N LEU A 266 5.10 -2.04 0.00
CA LEU A 266 4.48 -2.64 -1.18
C LEU A 266 3.81 -3.95 -0.81
N ASN A 267 2.62 -4.18 -1.36
CA ASN A 267 1.94 -5.46 -1.25
C ASN A 267 2.77 -6.59 -1.89
N ALA A 268 2.47 -7.84 -1.56
CA ALA A 268 3.30 -8.96 -1.99
C ALA A 268 3.36 -9.13 -3.51
N ILE A 269 2.23 -8.90 -4.19
CA ILE A 269 2.13 -8.96 -5.65
C ILE A 269 2.94 -7.84 -6.31
N SER A 270 2.90 -6.63 -5.79
CA SER A 270 3.67 -5.46 -6.25
C SER A 270 5.17 -5.71 -6.09
N LYS A 271 5.61 -6.32 -4.97
CA LYS A 271 7.00 -6.76 -4.80
C LYS A 271 7.38 -7.82 -5.84
N ALA A 272 6.51 -8.76 -6.16
CA ALA A 272 6.75 -9.76 -7.20
C ALA A 272 6.85 -9.13 -8.60
N ARG A 273 5.96 -8.18 -8.96
CA ARG A 273 6.04 -7.41 -10.21
C ARG A 273 7.34 -6.62 -10.31
N GLN A 274 7.72 -5.93 -9.23
CA GLN A 274 8.95 -5.14 -9.20
C GLN A 274 10.18 -6.03 -9.34
N LEU A 275 10.22 -7.16 -8.65
CA LEU A 275 11.26 -8.17 -8.81
C LEU A 275 11.36 -8.62 -10.29
N ALA A 276 10.23 -8.90 -10.93
CA ALA A 276 10.19 -9.30 -12.34
C ALA A 276 10.80 -8.23 -13.27
N LEU A 277 10.40 -6.95 -13.10
CA LEU A 277 10.94 -5.86 -13.91
C LEU A 277 12.45 -5.67 -13.71
N LEU A 278 12.94 -5.76 -12.47
CA LEU A 278 14.37 -5.65 -12.19
C LEU A 278 15.14 -6.80 -12.84
N ILE A 279 14.59 -8.01 -12.87
CA ILE A 279 15.18 -9.14 -13.59
C ILE A 279 15.19 -8.88 -15.10
N MET A 280 14.08 -8.42 -15.67
CA MET A 280 14.00 -8.11 -17.09
C MET A 280 15.04 -7.04 -17.49
N ASP A 281 15.17 -5.97 -16.70
CA ASP A 281 16.16 -4.90 -16.93
C ASP A 281 17.60 -5.41 -16.88
N MET A 282 17.92 -6.32 -15.95
CA MET A 282 19.25 -6.96 -15.90
C MET A 282 19.58 -7.73 -17.19
N TYR A 283 18.60 -8.43 -17.76
CA TYR A 283 18.78 -9.22 -18.97
C TYR A 283 18.65 -8.41 -20.28
N ASP A 284 18.08 -7.22 -20.23
CA ASP A 284 18.06 -6.30 -21.38
C ASP A 284 19.51 -5.95 -21.80
N LYS A 285 20.42 -5.82 -20.83
CA LYS A 285 21.86 -5.64 -21.06
C LYS A 285 22.53 -6.81 -21.78
N THR A 286 21.94 -8.01 -21.75
CA THR A 286 22.44 -9.18 -22.47
C THR A 286 21.76 -9.35 -23.84
N ASN A 287 21.08 -8.31 -24.33
CA ASN A 287 20.31 -8.32 -25.58
C ASN A 287 19.17 -9.34 -25.60
N THR A 288 18.67 -9.74 -24.42
CA THR A 288 17.48 -10.58 -24.29
C THR A 288 16.25 -9.69 -24.44
N LYS A 289 15.39 -9.97 -25.42
CA LYS A 289 14.14 -9.24 -25.61
C LYS A 289 12.97 -10.00 -24.98
N PHE A 290 12.26 -9.33 -24.08
CA PHE A 290 10.99 -9.78 -23.54
C PHE A 290 9.83 -9.31 -24.42
N LEU A 291 8.73 -10.04 -24.39
CA LEU A 291 7.49 -9.60 -25.05
C LEU A 291 6.92 -8.40 -24.29
N PRO A 292 6.37 -7.40 -25.00
CA PRO A 292 5.76 -6.23 -24.38
C PRO A 292 4.46 -6.61 -23.66
N ILE A 293 3.99 -5.78 -22.72
CA ILE A 293 2.81 -6.11 -21.89
C ILE A 293 1.54 -6.25 -22.72
N GLU A 294 1.44 -5.52 -23.83
CA GLU A 294 0.33 -5.55 -24.78
C GLU A 294 0.22 -6.88 -25.53
N ALA A 295 1.25 -7.74 -25.48
CA ALA A 295 1.22 -9.07 -26.07
C ALA A 295 0.45 -10.10 -25.23
N PHE A 296 -0.01 -9.70 -24.03
CA PHE A 296 -0.65 -10.59 -23.07
C PHE A 296 -2.08 -10.13 -22.75
N GLU A 297 -2.99 -11.09 -22.59
CA GLU A 297 -4.36 -10.83 -22.14
C GLU A 297 -4.38 -10.44 -20.65
N HIS A 298 -3.53 -11.08 -19.84
CA HIS A 298 -3.41 -10.83 -18.41
C HIS A 298 -2.02 -10.29 -18.09
N GLU A 299 -1.93 -9.19 -17.35
CA GLU A 299 -0.65 -8.56 -17.01
C GLU A 299 0.30 -9.51 -16.23
N GLN A 300 -0.25 -10.46 -15.47
CA GLN A 300 0.56 -11.45 -14.76
C GLN A 300 1.46 -12.23 -15.73
N ASP A 301 0.96 -12.57 -16.93
CA ASP A 301 1.74 -13.34 -17.91
C ASP A 301 2.96 -12.56 -18.40
N TYR A 302 2.84 -11.23 -18.52
CA TYR A 302 3.96 -10.36 -18.85
C TYR A 302 5.06 -10.50 -17.80
N TYR A 303 4.74 -10.39 -16.51
CA TYR A 303 5.72 -10.56 -15.42
C TYR A 303 6.21 -12.01 -15.30
N ALA A 304 5.35 -13.00 -15.58
CA ALA A 304 5.65 -14.42 -15.49
C ALA A 304 6.71 -14.89 -16.50
N GLN A 305 7.04 -14.08 -17.52
CA GLN A 305 8.14 -14.34 -18.44
C GLN A 305 9.45 -14.68 -17.72
N VAL A 306 9.70 -14.07 -16.56
CA VAL A 306 10.91 -14.29 -15.73
C VAL A 306 10.68 -15.16 -14.49
N ALA A 307 9.55 -15.86 -14.41
CA ALA A 307 9.21 -16.67 -13.24
C ALA A 307 10.08 -17.93 -13.10
N ASP A 308 10.64 -18.45 -14.18
CA ASP A 308 11.57 -19.58 -14.13
C ASP A 308 12.93 -19.15 -13.59
N GLY A 309 13.21 -19.49 -12.33
CA GLY A 309 14.49 -19.15 -11.71
C GLY A 309 15.69 -19.96 -12.18
N VAL A 310 15.49 -21.08 -12.89
CA VAL A 310 16.59 -21.85 -13.50
C VAL A 310 17.02 -21.20 -14.80
N LYS A 311 16.06 -20.75 -15.62
CA LYS A 311 16.29 -20.03 -16.88
C LYS A 311 16.72 -18.58 -16.65
N TRP A 312 16.04 -17.88 -15.76
CA TRP A 312 16.24 -16.46 -15.45
C TRP A 312 16.87 -16.30 -14.07
N ARG A 313 18.10 -16.78 -13.95
CA ARG A 313 18.88 -16.65 -12.72
C ARG A 313 19.20 -15.19 -12.47
N VAL A 314 19.25 -14.80 -11.21
CA VAL A 314 19.84 -13.49 -10.87
C VAL A 314 21.31 -13.53 -11.28
N LEU A 315 21.76 -12.52 -12.02
CA LEU A 315 23.15 -12.45 -12.48
C LEU A 315 24.09 -12.39 -11.27
N VAL A 316 25.28 -12.99 -11.41
CA VAL A 316 26.27 -13.03 -10.33
C VAL A 316 26.63 -11.61 -9.92
N GLY A 317 26.57 -11.31 -8.62
CA GLY A 317 26.82 -9.97 -8.07
C GLY A 317 25.59 -9.08 -7.93
N GLU A 318 24.47 -9.36 -8.61
CA GLU A 318 23.27 -8.51 -8.55
C GLU A 318 22.29 -8.89 -7.44
N THR A 319 22.50 -10.02 -6.75
CA THR A 319 21.61 -10.49 -5.67
C THR A 319 21.48 -9.47 -4.55
N GLN A 320 22.59 -8.93 -4.04
CA GLN A 320 22.56 -7.97 -2.94
C GLN A 320 21.81 -6.70 -3.32
N LYS A 321 22.02 -6.24 -4.54
CA LYS A 321 21.32 -5.09 -5.10
C LYS A 321 19.80 -5.34 -5.15
N LEU A 322 19.35 -6.48 -5.67
CA LEU A 322 17.91 -6.81 -5.65
C LEU A 322 17.33 -6.81 -4.23
N LEU A 323 18.06 -7.37 -3.25
CA LEU A 323 17.61 -7.37 -1.85
C LEU A 323 17.43 -5.96 -1.31
N THR A 324 18.41 -5.08 -1.52
CA THR A 324 18.35 -3.68 -1.08
C THR A 324 17.20 -2.92 -1.74
N PHE A 325 17.01 -3.02 -3.06
CA PHE A 325 15.96 -2.28 -3.77
C PHE A 325 14.54 -2.78 -3.47
N LEU A 326 14.37 -4.05 -3.08
CA LEU A 326 13.08 -4.64 -2.73
C LEU A 326 12.80 -4.63 -1.22
N GLY A 327 13.75 -4.17 -0.40
CA GLY A 327 13.64 -4.22 1.06
C GLY A 327 13.57 -5.66 1.60
N LEU A 328 14.26 -6.60 0.95
CA LEU A 328 14.31 -8.00 1.35
C LEU A 328 15.53 -8.28 2.22
N ARG A 329 15.38 -9.20 3.17
CA ARG A 329 16.44 -9.57 4.13
C ARG A 329 17.21 -10.81 3.70
N ASP A 330 16.55 -11.74 2.99
CA ASP A 330 17.11 -13.05 2.67
C ASP A 330 16.95 -13.37 1.16
N PRO A 331 18.01 -13.83 0.47
CA PRO A 331 17.92 -14.40 -0.89
C PRO A 331 16.80 -15.43 -1.10
N ALA A 332 16.39 -16.19 -0.07
CA ALA A 332 15.27 -17.10 -0.15
C ALA A 332 13.96 -16.39 -0.49
N GLN A 333 13.78 -15.14 -0.06
CA GLN A 333 12.60 -14.33 -0.36
C GLN A 333 12.48 -14.02 -1.85
N ILE A 334 13.60 -13.89 -2.57
CA ILE A 334 13.57 -13.72 -4.04
C ILE A 334 12.85 -14.91 -4.70
N ARG A 335 13.11 -16.14 -4.22
CA ARG A 335 12.42 -17.33 -4.74
C ARG A 335 10.94 -17.34 -4.36
N GLN A 336 10.60 -16.91 -3.15
CA GLN A 336 9.23 -16.82 -2.67
C GLN A 336 8.40 -15.83 -3.51
N TYR A 337 8.85 -14.58 -3.64
CA TYR A 337 8.17 -13.58 -4.47
C TYR A 337 8.12 -13.97 -5.95
N ARG A 338 9.16 -14.64 -6.47
CA ARG A 338 9.15 -15.15 -7.84
C ARG A 338 8.12 -16.26 -8.03
N ALA A 339 7.87 -17.10 -7.02
CA ALA A 339 6.83 -18.13 -7.10
C ALA A 339 5.43 -17.51 -7.23
N LEU A 340 5.20 -16.32 -6.66
CA LEU A 340 3.92 -15.61 -6.81
C LEU A 340 3.59 -15.30 -8.26
N LEU A 341 4.58 -15.13 -9.15
CA LEU A 341 4.37 -14.87 -10.58
C LEU A 341 3.63 -16.01 -11.31
N ARG A 342 3.49 -17.19 -10.69
CA ARG A 342 2.87 -18.39 -11.28
C ARG A 342 1.60 -18.85 -10.56
N ILE A 343 1.13 -18.11 -9.56
CA ILE A 343 -0.12 -18.47 -8.88
C ILE A 343 -1.30 -18.28 -9.84
N ASP A 344 -2.46 -18.81 -9.46
CA ASP A 344 -3.69 -18.64 -10.23
C ASP A 344 -4.03 -17.15 -10.43
N ARG A 345 -4.58 -16.80 -11.60
CA ARG A 345 -4.88 -15.40 -11.99
C ARG A 345 -5.91 -14.75 -11.08
N ASP A 346 -6.95 -15.49 -10.68
CA ASP A 346 -7.98 -14.93 -9.82
C ASP A 346 -7.45 -14.74 -8.40
N LEU A 347 -6.58 -15.65 -7.92
CA LEU A 347 -5.85 -15.46 -6.66
C LEU A 347 -4.87 -14.29 -6.72
N TRP A 348 -4.18 -14.09 -7.85
CA TRP A 348 -3.27 -12.98 -8.07
C TRP A 348 -3.99 -11.63 -7.97
N ASP A 349 -5.09 -11.47 -8.70
CA ASP A 349 -5.88 -10.25 -8.70
C ASP A 349 -6.52 -9.99 -7.33
N PHE A 350 -7.07 -11.04 -6.71
CA PHE A 350 -7.61 -10.94 -5.35
C PHE A 350 -6.54 -10.52 -4.34
N ALA A 351 -5.36 -11.12 -4.38
CA ALA A 351 -4.27 -10.81 -3.46
C ALA A 351 -3.76 -9.38 -3.63
N ASP A 352 -3.70 -8.91 -4.87
CA ASP A 352 -3.26 -7.55 -5.20
C ASP A 352 -4.25 -6.50 -4.69
N ASP A 353 -5.53 -6.67 -5.02
CA ASP A 353 -6.60 -5.73 -4.66
C ASP A 353 -6.82 -5.64 -3.15
N ASN A 354 -6.52 -6.72 -2.42
CA ASN A 354 -6.72 -6.82 -0.97
C ASN A 354 -5.45 -6.65 -0.13
N ASN A 355 -4.33 -6.28 -0.76
CA ASN A 355 -3.05 -6.09 -0.07
C ASN A 355 -2.65 -7.31 0.79
N ILE A 356 -2.86 -8.53 0.26
CA ILE A 356 -2.59 -9.78 0.99
C ILE A 356 -1.08 -9.97 1.12
N SER A 357 -0.62 -10.43 2.30
CA SER A 357 0.79 -10.67 2.55
C SER A 357 1.30 -11.91 1.81
N GLU A 358 2.61 -11.98 1.58
CA GLU A 358 3.25 -13.10 0.87
C GLU A 358 2.97 -14.45 1.54
N PHE A 359 3.05 -14.47 2.88
CA PHE A 359 2.82 -15.67 3.68
C PHE A 359 1.39 -16.17 3.52
N GLU A 360 0.41 -15.26 3.61
CA GLU A 360 -1.01 -15.60 3.44
C GLU A 360 -1.31 -16.14 2.04
N ILE A 361 -0.73 -15.56 0.98
CA ILE A 361 -0.87 -16.08 -0.38
C ILE A 361 -0.35 -17.52 -0.46
N ARG A 362 0.80 -17.81 0.16
CA ARG A 362 1.34 -19.18 0.19
C ARG A 362 0.44 -20.15 0.94
N GLU A 363 -0.14 -19.75 2.07
CA GLU A 363 -1.09 -20.59 2.80
C GLU A 363 -2.38 -20.83 1.99
N MET A 364 -2.87 -19.82 1.26
CA MET A 364 -3.99 -19.96 0.33
C MET A 364 -3.67 -20.96 -0.79
N VAL A 365 -2.47 -20.87 -1.39
CA VAL A 365 -2.02 -21.84 -2.40
C VAL A 365 -1.90 -23.24 -1.81
N ARG A 366 -1.34 -23.39 -0.60
CA ARG A 366 -1.17 -24.69 0.05
C ARG A 366 -2.50 -25.34 0.42
N SER A 367 -3.46 -24.55 0.88
CA SER A 367 -4.81 -25.03 1.22
C SER A 367 -5.68 -25.31 -0.01
N GLY A 368 -5.22 -24.92 -1.21
CA GLY A 368 -6.02 -25.03 -2.43
C GLY A 368 -7.17 -24.03 -2.47
N PHE A 369 -7.11 -22.96 -1.68
CA PHE A 369 -8.09 -21.89 -1.71
C PHE A 369 -8.02 -21.17 -3.06
N MET A 370 -9.15 -21.14 -3.77
CA MET A 370 -9.30 -20.41 -5.02
C MET A 370 -10.46 -19.42 -4.83
N PRO A 371 -10.23 -18.10 -4.95
CA PRO A 371 -11.32 -17.15 -4.96
C PRO A 371 -12.15 -17.43 -6.22
N SER A 372 -13.35 -17.98 -6.04
CA SER A 372 -14.22 -18.28 -7.19
C SER A 372 -14.66 -16.97 -7.86
N LYS A 373 -14.69 -16.97 -9.19
CA LYS A 373 -15.18 -15.82 -9.99
C LYS A 373 -16.62 -15.43 -9.63
N SER A 374 -17.43 -16.36 -9.10
CA SER A 374 -18.79 -16.11 -8.62
C SER A 374 -18.87 -15.79 -7.13
N ASP A 375 -17.84 -16.13 -6.36
CA ASP A 375 -17.78 -15.91 -4.90
C ASP A 375 -17.43 -14.48 -4.53
N VAL A 376 -17.00 -13.68 -5.50
CA VAL A 376 -16.99 -12.21 -5.42
C VAL A 376 -18.41 -11.62 -5.62
N ARG A 377 -19.44 -12.43 -5.96
CA ARG A 377 -20.77 -11.92 -6.36
C ARG A 377 -22.00 -12.35 -5.57
N SER A 378 -22.11 -13.55 -4.97
CA SER A 378 -23.29 -13.89 -4.13
C SER A 378 -23.18 -15.11 -3.22
N ASP A 379 -22.45 -16.16 -3.59
CA ASP A 379 -22.62 -17.47 -2.95
C ASP A 379 -21.85 -17.66 -1.64
N LEU A 380 -20.82 -16.85 -1.39
CA LEU A 380 -20.03 -16.95 -0.17
C LEU A 380 -20.86 -16.57 1.06
N SER A 381 -21.82 -15.64 0.94
CA SER A 381 -22.69 -15.26 2.07
C SER A 381 -23.74 -16.31 2.36
N GLU A 382 -24.29 -17.00 1.36
CA GLU A 382 -25.29 -18.06 1.60
C GLU A 382 -24.65 -19.33 2.15
N LYS A 383 -23.47 -19.72 1.64
CA LYS A 383 -22.75 -20.92 2.10
C LYS A 383 -22.11 -20.71 3.48
N LEU A 384 -21.68 -19.49 3.80
CA LEU A 384 -21.30 -19.14 5.17
C LEU A 384 -22.52 -18.95 6.06
N ALA A 385 -23.63 -18.37 5.58
CA ALA A 385 -24.86 -18.28 6.38
C ALA A 385 -25.46 -19.64 6.69
N SER A 386 -25.31 -20.66 5.82
CA SER A 386 -25.71 -22.03 6.10
C SER A 386 -24.78 -22.71 7.11
N LEU A 387 -23.47 -22.53 6.98
CA LEU A 387 -22.48 -23.08 7.94
C LEU A 387 -22.55 -22.39 9.31
N VAL A 388 -22.85 -21.08 9.33
CA VAL A 388 -23.09 -20.29 10.54
C VAL A 388 -24.47 -20.63 11.12
N LYS A 389 -25.52 -20.86 10.32
CA LYS A 389 -26.81 -21.40 10.83
C LYS A 389 -26.66 -22.77 11.49
N GLU A 390 -25.76 -23.62 10.97
CA GLU A 390 -25.45 -24.91 11.58
C GLU A 390 -24.61 -24.77 12.86
N ALA A 391 -23.76 -23.75 12.96
CA ALA A 391 -22.95 -23.46 14.15
C ALA A 391 -23.68 -22.62 15.21
N SER A 392 -24.75 -21.91 14.85
CA SER A 392 -25.39 -20.88 15.67
C SER A 392 -26.89 -21.15 15.85
N ASN A 393 -27.21 -22.15 16.67
CA ASN A 393 -28.49 -22.17 17.39
C ASN A 393 -28.46 -21.22 18.62
N VAL A 394 -27.97 -20.00 18.42
CA VAL A 394 -28.15 -18.87 19.33
C VAL A 394 -28.40 -17.64 18.45
N SER A 395 -29.58 -17.05 18.59
CA SER A 395 -30.00 -15.88 17.84
C SER A 395 -29.29 -14.63 18.33
N GLU A 396 -28.29 -14.15 17.61
CA GLU A 396 -27.86 -12.75 17.68
C GLU A 396 -27.62 -12.24 16.25
N GLU A 397 -28.61 -11.50 15.73
CA GLU A 397 -28.47 -10.68 14.54
C GLU A 397 -27.53 -9.49 14.85
N ASP A 398 -26.45 -9.37 14.07
CA ASP A 398 -25.90 -8.10 13.54
C ASP A 398 -25.83 -6.88 14.49
N THR A 399 -25.51 -7.10 15.77
CA THR A 399 -25.41 -6.04 16.78
C THR A 399 -24.19 -5.15 16.55
N PHE A 400 -23.03 -5.72 16.22
CA PHE A 400 -21.77 -4.99 16.22
C PHE A 400 -21.68 -3.87 15.17
N SER A 401 -22.04 -4.14 13.91
CA SER A 401 -21.93 -3.17 12.81
C SER A 401 -23.01 -2.08 12.89
N MET A 402 -24.23 -2.44 13.30
CA MET A 402 -25.28 -1.47 13.58
C MET A 402 -24.97 -0.61 14.80
N GLU A 403 -24.34 -1.17 15.84
CA GLU A 403 -23.90 -0.39 16.99
C GLU A 403 -22.80 0.60 16.63
N TRP A 404 -21.81 0.22 15.82
CA TRP A 404 -20.78 1.15 15.36
C TRP A 404 -21.35 2.31 14.53
N TYR A 405 -22.28 2.04 13.62
CA TYR A 405 -22.95 3.08 12.85
C TYR A 405 -23.81 4.00 13.75
N LYS A 406 -24.49 3.44 14.76
CA LYS A 406 -25.24 4.21 15.77
C LYS A 406 -24.30 5.05 16.64
N ILE A 407 -23.15 4.52 17.04
CA ILE A 407 -22.12 5.23 17.82
C ILE A 407 -21.55 6.38 16.99
N ALA A 408 -21.17 6.15 15.73
CA ALA A 408 -20.65 7.18 14.84
C ALA A 408 -21.67 8.30 14.60
N ASN A 409 -22.95 7.97 14.38
CA ASN A 409 -23.99 8.98 14.20
C ASN A 409 -24.34 9.73 15.49
N ARG A 410 -24.31 9.08 16.66
CA ARG A 410 -24.42 9.77 17.96
C ARG A 410 -23.26 10.71 18.20
N GLN A 411 -22.03 10.30 17.86
CA GLN A 411 -20.84 11.14 17.96
C GLN A 411 -20.92 12.35 17.01
N ARG A 412 -21.45 12.18 15.78
CA ARG A 412 -21.72 13.31 14.87
C ARG A 412 -22.76 14.28 15.42
N ALA A 413 -23.85 13.76 15.98
CA ALA A 413 -24.90 14.60 16.58
C ALA A 413 -24.37 15.35 17.81
N LEU A 414 -23.54 14.72 18.63
CA LEU A 414 -22.85 15.36 19.75
C LEU A 414 -21.84 16.40 19.27
N ALA A 415 -21.01 16.08 18.28
CA ALA A 415 -20.05 17.02 17.70
C ALA A 415 -20.75 18.30 17.18
N LYS A 416 -21.90 18.18 16.51
CA LYS A 416 -22.68 19.33 16.04
C LYS A 416 -23.18 20.24 17.17
N LYS A 417 -23.44 19.68 18.36
CA LYS A 417 -23.90 20.42 19.55
C LYS A 417 -22.78 21.01 20.40
N LEU A 418 -21.54 20.54 20.20
CA LEU A 418 -20.39 21.01 20.96
C LEU A 418 -19.84 22.32 20.37
N SER A 419 -19.37 23.20 21.26
CA SER A 419 -18.58 24.38 20.86
C SER A 419 -17.35 23.93 20.05
N PRO A 420 -16.81 24.78 19.16
CA PRO A 420 -15.65 24.45 18.34
C PRO A 420 -14.46 23.91 19.16
N GLU A 421 -14.25 24.45 20.36
CA GLU A 421 -13.19 24.01 21.27
C GLU A 421 -13.43 22.59 21.82
N ASN A 422 -14.67 22.25 22.18
CA ASN A 422 -14.99 20.93 22.72
C ASN A 422 -15.06 19.85 21.62
N ARG A 423 -15.40 20.22 20.38
CA ARG A 423 -15.24 19.33 19.20
C ARG A 423 -13.79 18.94 19.01
N ARG A 424 -12.87 19.90 19.11
CA ARG A 424 -11.42 19.65 18.99
C ARG A 424 -10.92 18.69 20.07
N LYS A 425 -11.35 18.86 21.33
CA LYS A 425 -10.99 17.95 22.44
C LYS A 425 -11.51 16.52 22.23
N MET A 426 -12.72 16.37 21.69
CA MET A 426 -13.32 15.06 21.42
C MET A 426 -12.59 14.28 20.32
N VAL A 427 -12.17 14.96 19.25
CA VAL A 427 -11.38 14.35 18.16
C VAL A 427 -10.02 13.86 18.66
N ILE A 428 -9.38 14.61 19.57
CA ILE A 428 -8.10 14.22 20.18
C ILE A 428 -8.25 12.94 21.03
N LEU A 429 -9.31 12.85 21.83
CA LEU A 429 -9.62 11.67 22.63
C LEU A 429 -9.86 10.42 21.77
N LEU A 430 -10.62 10.56 20.68
CA LEU A 430 -10.92 9.44 19.78
C LEU A 430 -9.68 8.95 19.02
N ARG A 431 -8.77 9.86 18.66
CA ARG A 431 -7.50 9.51 18.01
C ARG A 431 -6.56 8.79 18.98
N SER A 432 -6.45 9.27 20.22
CA SER A 432 -5.69 8.58 21.28
C SER A 432 -6.20 7.16 21.54
N LEU A 433 -7.52 6.96 21.50
CA LEU A 433 -8.13 5.64 21.66
C LEU A 433 -7.83 4.72 20.48
N ALA A 434 -7.87 5.25 19.25
CA ALA A 434 -7.54 4.49 18.04
C ALA A 434 -6.06 4.06 18.02
N ASP A 435 -5.15 4.96 18.40
CA ASP A 435 -3.71 4.67 18.48
C ASP A 435 -3.40 3.64 19.59
N GLU A 436 -4.13 3.66 20.71
CA GLU A 436 -4.03 2.61 21.74
C GLU A 436 -4.51 1.26 21.21
N ILE A 437 -5.65 1.20 20.51
CA ILE A 437 -6.16 -0.03 19.88
C ILE A 437 -5.17 -0.58 18.85
N GLU A 438 -4.46 0.29 18.12
CA GLU A 438 -3.45 -0.12 17.15
C GLU A 438 -2.17 -0.65 17.82
N LYS A 439 -1.76 -0.10 18.97
CA LYS A 439 -0.63 -0.62 19.77
C LYS A 439 -0.90 -1.98 20.42
N PHE A 440 -2.17 -2.32 20.63
CA PHE A 440 -2.57 -3.63 21.15
C PHE A 440 -2.64 -4.71 20.07
N LYS A 441 -2.46 -4.36 18.79
CA LYS A 441 -2.31 -5.29 17.66
C LYS A 441 -0.83 -5.50 17.34
#